data_AF-I8TH65-F1
#
_entry.id   AF-I8TH65-F1
#
_cell.length_a   1.000
_cell.length_b   1.000
_cell.length_c   1.000
_cell.angle_alpha   90.00
_cell.angle_beta   90.00
_cell.angle_gamma   90.00
#
_symmetry.space_group_name_H-M   'P 1'
#
loop_
_entity.id
_entity.type
_entity.pdbx_description
1 polymer ?
#
loop_
_entity_poly.entity_id
_entity_poly.type
_entity_poly.pdbx_seq_one_letter_code
_entity_poly.pdbx_strand_id
1 'polypeptide(L)'
;MIGASILLFIYEMRVPSEDHGGWASHCDGVAALMKEMGAQSFTRGFARSCYIFFRGFLIAYAFHKEQPCFLEEDQWQQLAEKVRAEDSQKPGLSRMFADVTERIVMELVKCPRYVHDAQLHQSTQNSQQALVLYSRILCTKNNLGFLVTQLKDLISIYQPENTASAPEFLLNGAVDAINLLNTLVQKLIMDPIPPIRLYSSLARLLDNKYIVQDARCLDRLGCSMGISGTRLVD
;
A
#
# COMPACT_ATOMS: atom_id res chain seq x y z
N MET A 1 20.36 3.06 -11.73
CA MET A 1 20.40 2.80 -10.28
C MET A 1 19.05 2.28 -9.78
N ILE A 2 18.00 3.11 -9.65
CA ILE A 2 16.73 2.66 -9.05
C ILE A 2 16.08 1.44 -9.73
N GLY A 3 16.04 1.40 -11.06
CA GLY A 3 15.51 0.24 -11.78
C GLY A 3 16.29 -1.05 -11.52
N ALA A 4 17.63 -0.96 -11.40
CA ALA A 4 18.45 -2.12 -11.06
C ALA A 4 18.20 -2.59 -9.62
N SER A 5 18.06 -1.66 -8.66
CA SER A 5 17.72 -1.99 -7.27
C SER A 5 16.33 -2.65 -7.15
N ILE A 6 15.35 -2.19 -7.94
CA ILE A 6 14.02 -2.82 -8.02
C ILE A 6 14.13 -4.24 -8.59
N LEU A 7 14.90 -4.45 -9.66
CA LEU A 7 15.09 -5.77 -10.24
C LEU A 7 15.79 -6.74 -9.28
N LEU A 8 16.80 -6.27 -8.52
CA LEU A 8 17.47 -7.05 -7.49
C LEU A 8 16.51 -7.41 -6.33
N PHE A 9 15.65 -6.48 -5.91
CA PHE A 9 14.58 -6.77 -4.96
C PHE A 9 13.67 -7.91 -5.44
N ILE A 10 13.20 -7.84 -6.69
CA ILE A 10 12.33 -8.87 -7.28
C ILE A 10 13.06 -10.21 -7.39
N TYR A 11 14.33 -10.18 -7.81
CA TYR A 11 15.16 -11.37 -7.94
C TYR A 11 15.33 -12.08 -6.60
N GLU A 12 15.76 -11.38 -5.56
CA GLU A 12 15.96 -11.96 -4.21
C GLU A 12 14.64 -12.44 -3.57
N MET A 13 13.51 -11.82 -3.91
CA MET A 13 12.20 -12.31 -3.49
C MET A 13 11.83 -13.67 -4.12
N ARG A 14 12.33 -13.94 -5.34
CA ARG A 14 12.03 -15.15 -6.13
C ARG A 14 13.04 -16.26 -5.92
N VAL A 15 14.31 -15.89 -5.76
CA VAL A 15 15.45 -16.78 -5.56
C VAL A 15 16.14 -16.32 -4.27
N PRO A 16 15.55 -16.58 -3.10
CA PRO A 16 16.14 -16.13 -1.85
C PRO A 16 17.49 -16.80 -1.63
N SER A 17 18.50 -15.99 -1.36
CA SER A 17 19.81 -16.44 -0.89
C SER A 17 19.69 -17.17 0.46
N GLU A 18 20.71 -17.99 0.80
CA GLU A 18 20.73 -18.81 2.02
C GLU A 18 20.56 -17.95 3.29
N ASP A 19 21.07 -16.72 3.29
CA ASP A 19 20.77 -15.70 4.28
C ASP A 19 19.47 -14.96 3.91
N HIS A 20 18.36 -15.38 4.51
CA HIS A 20 17.02 -14.82 4.31
C HIS A 20 16.94 -13.33 4.70
N GLY A 21 17.28 -12.42 3.78
CA GLY A 21 17.19 -10.98 4.06
C GLY A 21 17.62 -10.00 2.95
N GLY A 22 18.28 -10.46 1.88
CA GLY A 22 18.81 -9.57 0.83
C GLY A 22 17.76 -8.67 0.17
N TRP A 23 16.54 -9.19 -0.04
CA TRP A 23 15.43 -8.42 -0.59
C TRP A 23 15.07 -7.19 0.27
N ALA A 24 15.13 -7.30 1.60
CA ALA A 24 14.74 -6.21 2.49
C ALA A 24 15.73 -5.04 2.36
N SER A 25 17.02 -5.34 2.32
CA SER A 25 18.07 -4.35 2.06
C SER A 25 17.92 -3.68 0.69
N HIS A 26 17.48 -4.40 -0.33
CA HIS A 26 17.16 -3.79 -1.63
C HIS A 26 15.94 -2.88 -1.58
N CYS A 27 14.90 -3.23 -0.80
CA CYS A 27 13.74 -2.36 -0.59
C CYS A 27 14.14 -1.08 0.15
N ASP A 28 14.94 -1.20 1.22
CA ASP A 28 15.50 -0.07 1.96
C ASP A 28 16.34 0.83 1.03
N GLY A 29 17.18 0.22 0.19
CA GLY A 29 17.97 0.93 -0.80
C GLY A 29 17.13 1.68 -1.83
N VAL A 30 16.05 1.09 -2.34
CA VAL A 30 15.12 1.79 -3.25
C VAL A 30 14.45 2.96 -2.52
N ALA A 31 13.96 2.76 -1.29
CA ALA A 31 13.34 3.82 -0.52
C ALA A 31 14.32 4.98 -0.24
N ALA A 32 15.57 4.67 0.12
CA ALA A 32 16.61 5.67 0.34
C ALA A 32 16.94 6.46 -0.94
N LEU A 33 17.10 5.77 -2.09
CA LEU A 33 17.31 6.42 -3.38
C LEU A 33 16.14 7.33 -3.77
N MET A 34 14.90 6.88 -3.56
CA MET A 34 13.71 7.69 -3.85
C MET A 34 13.66 8.95 -2.99
N LYS A 35 13.93 8.83 -1.69
CA LYS A 35 13.98 9.97 -0.76
C LYS A 35 15.05 10.97 -1.15
N GLU A 36 16.27 10.50 -1.44
CA GLU A 36 17.40 11.34 -1.83
C GLU A 36 17.14 12.09 -3.15
N MET A 37 16.55 11.40 -4.13
CA MET A 37 16.20 12.02 -5.42
C MET A 37 15.02 13.01 -5.31
N GLY A 38 14.18 12.88 -4.28
CA GLY A 38 12.97 13.67 -4.07
C GLY A 38 11.86 13.39 -5.11
N ALA A 39 10.62 13.72 -4.74
CA ALA A 39 9.44 13.37 -5.55
C ALA A 39 9.46 14.00 -6.97
N GLN A 40 10.07 15.18 -7.15
CA GLN A 40 10.16 15.85 -8.45
C GLN A 40 10.89 15.03 -9.52
N SER A 41 11.88 14.24 -9.12
CA SER A 41 12.65 13.37 -10.01
C SER A 41 11.81 12.23 -10.61
N PHE A 42 10.61 11.98 -10.07
CA PHE A 42 9.72 10.89 -10.48
C PHE A 42 8.52 11.37 -11.30
N THR A 43 8.52 12.61 -11.77
CA THR A 43 7.37 13.17 -12.48
C THR A 43 7.23 12.68 -13.92
N ARG A 44 8.31 12.19 -14.56
CA ARG A 44 8.31 11.81 -15.99
C ARG A 44 9.21 10.61 -16.28
N GLY A 45 9.03 10.05 -17.49
CA GLY A 45 9.90 9.02 -18.06
C GLY A 45 9.98 7.74 -17.22
N PHE A 46 11.13 7.07 -17.30
CA PHE A 46 11.36 5.79 -16.62
C PHE A 46 11.27 5.89 -15.10
N ALA A 47 11.72 7.00 -14.49
CA ALA A 47 11.61 7.21 -13.05
C ALA A 47 10.15 7.19 -12.59
N ARG A 48 9.25 7.89 -13.29
CA ARG A 48 7.80 7.84 -13.04
C ARG A 48 7.25 6.41 -13.08
N SER A 49 7.67 5.63 -14.08
CA SER A 49 7.28 4.22 -14.18
C SER A 49 7.78 3.40 -12.99
N CYS A 50 9.01 3.62 -12.53
CA CYS A 50 9.54 2.99 -11.31
C CYS A 50 8.72 3.36 -10.06
N TYR A 51 8.34 4.63 -9.90
CA TYR A 51 7.48 5.07 -8.79
C TYR A 51 6.13 4.35 -8.79
N ILE A 52 5.44 4.35 -9.93
CA ILE A 52 4.11 3.72 -10.07
C ILE A 52 4.19 2.22 -9.84
N PHE A 53 5.20 1.56 -10.40
CA PHE A 53 5.42 0.13 -10.27
C PHE A 53 5.74 -0.28 -8.82
N PHE A 54 6.62 0.46 -8.15
CA PHE A 54 7.21 0.01 -6.89
C PHE A 54 6.45 0.43 -5.63
N ARG A 55 5.57 1.43 -5.71
CA ARG A 55 4.82 1.96 -4.55
C ARG A 55 4.04 0.92 -3.77
N GLY A 56 3.46 -0.08 -4.44
CA GLY A 56 2.72 -1.13 -3.75
C GLY A 56 3.61 -2.00 -2.85
N PHE A 57 4.85 -2.25 -3.28
CA PHE A 57 5.84 -2.97 -2.48
C PHE A 57 6.35 -2.12 -1.31
N LEU A 58 6.50 -0.80 -1.50
CA LEU A 58 6.88 0.11 -0.42
C LEU A 58 5.82 0.18 0.68
N ILE A 59 4.53 0.18 0.31
CA ILE A 59 3.42 0.11 1.28
C ILE A 59 3.41 -1.26 1.99
N ALA A 60 3.55 -2.36 1.23
CA ALA A 60 3.66 -3.71 1.79
C ALA A 60 4.80 -3.82 2.82
N TYR A 61 5.95 -3.25 2.47
CA TYR A 61 7.14 -3.26 3.29
C TYR A 61 7.01 -2.38 4.54
N ALA A 62 6.33 -1.24 4.44
CA ALA A 62 6.01 -0.39 5.58
C ALA A 62 5.13 -1.12 6.59
N PHE A 63 4.10 -1.85 6.14
CA PHE A 63 3.34 -2.76 7.01
C PHE A 63 4.22 -3.86 7.61
N HIS A 64 5.06 -4.51 6.83
CA HIS A 64 5.94 -5.56 7.32
C HIS A 64 6.91 -5.09 8.41
N LYS A 65 7.40 -3.85 8.29
CA LYS A 65 8.26 -3.19 9.28
C LYS A 65 7.50 -2.48 10.40
N GLU A 66 6.16 -2.53 10.37
CA GLU A 66 5.27 -1.83 11.31
C GLU A 66 5.62 -0.34 11.45
N GLN A 67 5.98 0.29 10.34
CA GLN A 67 6.40 1.68 10.29
C GLN A 67 5.58 2.48 9.27
N PRO A 68 5.54 3.80 9.38
CA PRO A 68 4.93 4.66 8.37
C PRO A 68 5.57 4.54 6.99
N CYS A 69 4.77 4.70 5.95
CA CYS A 69 5.28 4.75 4.57
C CYS A 69 5.62 6.20 4.20
N PHE A 70 6.86 6.47 3.79
CA PHE A 70 7.31 7.83 3.41
C PHE A 70 6.51 8.44 2.25
N LEU A 71 5.85 7.61 1.44
CA LEU A 71 4.99 8.06 0.35
C LEU A 71 3.73 8.81 0.84
N GLU A 72 3.43 8.80 2.14
CA GLU A 72 2.38 9.62 2.72
C GLU A 72 2.77 11.10 2.88
N GLU A 73 4.06 11.43 2.80
CA GLU A 73 4.53 12.82 2.96
C GLU A 73 4.06 13.71 1.79
N ASP A 74 3.92 15.01 2.07
CA ASP A 74 3.30 15.98 1.15
C ASP A 74 3.88 15.97 -0.27
N GLN A 75 5.21 15.89 -0.41
CA GLN A 75 5.85 15.88 -1.73
C GLN A 75 5.43 14.67 -2.58
N TRP A 76 5.20 13.51 -1.94
CA TRP A 76 4.79 12.28 -2.62
C TRP A 76 3.28 12.27 -2.88
N GLN A 77 2.48 12.86 -2.00
CA GLN A 77 1.06 13.12 -2.26
C GLN A 77 0.85 14.09 -3.43
N GLN A 78 1.67 15.14 -3.54
CA GLN A 78 1.67 16.05 -4.70
C GLN A 78 2.08 15.36 -5.99
N LEU A 79 3.06 14.44 -5.94
CA LEU A 79 3.41 13.60 -7.09
C LEU A 79 2.25 12.68 -7.49
N ALA A 80 1.59 12.01 -6.54
CA ALA A 80 0.43 11.17 -6.79
C ALA A 80 -0.72 11.97 -7.43
N GLU A 81 -1.01 13.17 -6.91
CA GLU A 81 -1.98 14.10 -7.46
C GLU A 81 -1.65 14.50 -8.91
N LYS A 82 -0.37 14.79 -9.19
CA LYS A 82 0.09 15.06 -10.56
C LYS A 82 -0.07 13.84 -11.48
N VAL A 83 0.29 12.65 -11.00
CA VAL A 83 0.11 11.38 -11.73
C VAL A 83 -1.37 11.18 -12.07
N ARG A 84 -2.27 11.40 -11.10
CA ARG A 84 -3.73 11.33 -11.28
C ARG A 84 -4.21 12.28 -12.38
N ALA A 85 -3.82 13.55 -12.29
CA ALA A 85 -4.26 14.59 -13.20
C ALA A 85 -3.77 14.31 -14.63
N GLU A 86 -2.52 13.86 -14.80
CA GLU A 86 -1.95 13.53 -16.10
C GLU A 86 -2.55 12.25 -16.69
N ASP A 87 -2.70 11.17 -15.91
CA ASP A 87 -3.15 9.86 -16.42
C ASP A 87 -4.64 9.83 -16.74
N SER A 88 -5.47 10.61 -16.04
CA SER A 88 -6.91 10.75 -16.34
C SER A 88 -7.18 11.45 -17.68
N GLN A 89 -6.19 12.17 -18.22
CA GLN A 89 -6.29 12.87 -19.51
C GLN A 89 -5.67 12.07 -20.68
N LYS A 90 -5.04 10.93 -20.41
CA LYS A 90 -4.46 10.09 -21.46
C LYS A 90 -5.56 9.46 -22.34
N PRO A 91 -5.28 9.20 -23.62
CA PRO A 91 -6.19 8.43 -24.46
C PRO A 91 -6.23 6.96 -24.03
N GLY A 92 -7.35 6.28 -24.34
CA GLY A 92 -7.53 4.84 -24.10
C GLY A 92 -8.28 4.51 -22.81
N LEU A 93 -8.57 3.22 -22.62
CA LEU A 93 -9.44 2.73 -21.54
C LEU A 93 -8.87 2.95 -20.13
N SER A 94 -7.54 2.97 -19.99
CA SER A 94 -6.87 3.17 -18.70
C SER A 94 -7.22 4.51 -18.04
N ARG A 95 -7.59 5.53 -18.82
CA ARG A 95 -8.02 6.83 -18.31
C ARG A 95 -9.26 6.73 -17.42
N MET A 96 -10.13 5.76 -17.68
CA MET A 96 -11.39 5.58 -16.94
C MET A 96 -11.12 5.17 -15.50
N PHE A 97 -9.99 4.49 -15.25
CA PHE A 97 -9.57 4.01 -13.94
C PHE A 97 -8.58 4.95 -13.24
N ALA A 98 -7.85 5.78 -14.00
CA ALA A 98 -6.73 6.56 -13.49
C ALA A 98 -7.10 7.44 -12.28
N ASP A 99 -8.21 8.17 -12.31
CA ASP A 99 -8.64 9.02 -11.19
C ASP A 99 -8.89 8.21 -9.91
N VAL A 100 -9.79 7.22 -10.00
CA VAL A 100 -10.23 6.44 -8.84
C VAL A 100 -9.09 5.60 -8.26
N THR A 101 -8.27 4.98 -9.12
CA THR A 101 -7.18 4.10 -8.68
C THR A 101 -6.09 4.90 -7.97
N GLU A 102 -5.72 6.08 -8.47
CA GLU A 102 -4.72 6.92 -7.83
C GLU A 102 -5.22 7.46 -6.48
N ARG A 103 -6.49 7.87 -6.39
CA ARG A 103 -7.09 8.30 -5.11
C ARG A 103 -7.14 7.19 -4.08
N ILE A 104 -7.39 5.94 -4.50
CA ILE A 104 -7.29 4.78 -3.60
C ILE A 104 -5.86 4.64 -3.08
N VAL A 105 -4.85 4.68 -3.95
CA VAL A 105 -3.44 4.56 -3.55
C VAL A 105 -3.06 5.67 -2.55
N MET A 106 -3.50 6.91 -2.78
CA MET A 106 -3.29 8.05 -1.88
C MET A 106 -3.91 7.85 -0.50
N GLU A 107 -4.99 7.08 -0.37
CA GLU A 107 -5.55 6.70 0.94
C GLU A 107 -4.82 5.51 1.56
N LEU A 108 -4.50 4.48 0.76
CA LEU A 108 -3.86 3.25 1.24
C LEU A 108 -2.46 3.49 1.82
N VAL A 109 -1.72 4.45 1.26
CA VAL A 109 -0.37 4.80 1.74
C VAL A 109 -0.35 5.33 3.18
N LYS A 110 -1.47 5.84 3.69
CA LYS A 110 -1.61 6.34 5.07
C LYS A 110 -1.86 5.21 6.07
N CYS A 111 -2.31 4.04 5.62
CA CYS A 111 -2.72 2.95 6.50
C CYS A 111 -1.58 2.40 7.39
N PRO A 112 -0.31 2.25 6.93
CA PRO A 112 0.79 1.85 7.79
C PRO A 112 1.00 2.79 9.00
N ARG A 113 0.88 4.10 8.81
CA ARG A 113 0.96 5.10 9.89
C ARG A 113 -0.12 4.87 10.93
N TYR A 114 -1.35 4.58 10.52
CA TYR A 114 -2.44 4.38 11.47
C TYR A 114 -2.21 3.19 12.38
N VAL A 115 -1.69 2.08 11.85
CA VAL A 115 -1.32 0.90 12.66
C VAL A 115 -0.20 1.26 13.64
N HIS A 116 0.87 1.89 13.15
CA HIS A 116 2.00 2.32 13.96
C HIS A 116 1.57 3.26 15.11
N ASP A 117 0.79 4.30 14.81
CA ASP A 117 0.34 5.27 15.81
C ASP A 117 -0.59 4.61 16.84
N ALA A 118 -1.42 3.64 16.42
CA ALA A 118 -2.28 2.91 17.35
C ALA A 118 -1.47 2.03 18.32
N GLN A 119 -0.42 1.36 17.84
CA GLN A 119 0.52 0.60 18.68
C GLN A 119 1.26 1.49 19.68
N LEU A 120 1.66 2.69 19.25
CA LEU A 120 2.26 3.68 20.14
C LEU A 120 1.28 4.13 21.22
N HIS A 121 0.04 4.47 20.86
CA HIS A 121 -0.97 4.91 21.83
C HIS A 121 -1.41 3.82 22.80
N GLN A 122 -1.40 2.55 22.37
CA GLN A 122 -1.57 1.41 23.26
C GLN A 122 -0.53 1.44 24.39
N SER A 123 0.70 1.82 24.07
CA SER A 123 1.82 1.88 25.03
C SER A 123 1.76 3.12 25.93
N THR A 124 1.28 4.26 25.42
CA THR A 124 1.31 5.55 26.14
C THR A 124 0.00 5.93 26.85
N GLN A 125 -1.10 5.20 26.63
CA GLN A 125 -2.43 5.47 27.21
C GLN A 125 -2.94 6.91 26.99
N ASN A 126 -2.62 7.53 25.85
CA ASN A 126 -2.98 8.93 25.57
C ASN A 126 -4.34 9.04 24.86
N SER A 127 -5.41 9.29 25.64
CA SER A 127 -6.80 9.32 25.15
C SER A 127 -7.06 10.43 24.11
N GLN A 128 -6.45 11.60 24.25
CA GLN A 128 -6.65 12.71 23.30
C GLN A 128 -6.02 12.39 21.94
N GLN A 129 -4.81 11.83 21.92
CA GLN A 129 -4.16 11.42 20.67
C GLN A 129 -4.89 10.24 20.01
N ALA A 130 -5.42 9.30 20.80
CA ALA A 130 -6.25 8.20 20.31
C ALA A 130 -7.53 8.72 19.60
N LEU A 131 -8.18 9.77 20.11
CA LEU A 131 -9.34 10.40 19.46
C LEU A 131 -8.99 11.06 18.12
N VAL A 132 -7.85 11.75 18.04
CA VAL A 132 -7.36 12.35 16.79
C VAL A 132 -7.07 11.26 15.76
N LEU A 133 -6.39 10.18 16.17
CA LEU A 133 -6.12 9.03 15.32
C LEU A 133 -7.43 8.37 14.84
N TYR A 134 -8.38 8.15 15.74
CA TYR A 134 -9.70 7.60 15.43
C TYR A 134 -10.41 8.40 14.34
N SER A 135 -10.42 9.73 14.46
CA SER A 135 -11.03 10.62 13.46
C SER A 135 -10.36 10.51 12.09
N ARG A 136 -9.01 10.49 12.05
CA ARG A 136 -8.24 10.32 10.81
C ARG A 136 -8.54 8.99 10.13
N ILE A 137 -8.57 7.90 10.91
CA ILE A 137 -8.89 6.56 10.39
C ILE A 137 -10.30 6.52 9.80
N LEU A 138 -11.29 7.09 10.50
CA LEU A 138 -12.67 7.15 9.99
C LEU A 138 -12.76 7.94 8.68
N CYS A 139 -12.05 9.07 8.58
CA CYS A 139 -12.01 9.87 7.35
C CYS A 139 -11.47 9.05 6.17
N THR A 140 -10.29 8.42 6.33
CA THR A 140 -9.71 7.56 5.29
C THR A 140 -10.61 6.37 4.95
N LYS A 141 -11.21 5.71 5.95
CA LYS A 141 -12.15 4.60 5.74
C LYS A 141 -13.35 5.03 4.89
N ASN A 142 -13.95 6.18 5.20
CA ASN A 142 -15.11 6.69 4.47
C ASN A 142 -14.74 7.06 3.02
N ASN A 143 -13.58 7.71 2.83
CA ASN A 143 -13.05 8.00 1.49
C ASN A 143 -12.83 6.73 0.67
N LEU A 144 -12.19 5.71 1.26
CA LEU A 144 -11.99 4.40 0.64
C LEU A 144 -13.33 3.74 0.30
N GLY A 145 -14.34 3.81 1.18
CA GLY A 145 -15.67 3.26 0.92
C GLY A 145 -16.30 3.85 -0.35
N PHE A 146 -16.25 5.18 -0.51
CA PHE A 146 -16.74 5.86 -1.71
C PHE A 146 -15.95 5.48 -2.97
N LEU A 147 -14.63 5.37 -2.87
CA LEU A 147 -13.76 5.02 -4.00
C LEU A 147 -13.90 3.55 -4.42
N VAL A 148 -14.07 2.64 -3.46
CA VAL A 148 -14.32 1.22 -3.70
C VAL A 148 -15.60 1.02 -4.51
N THR A 149 -16.67 1.74 -4.18
CA THR A 149 -17.93 1.68 -4.94
C THR A 149 -17.71 2.16 -6.38
N GLN A 150 -17.07 3.32 -6.58
CA GLN A 150 -16.77 3.81 -7.93
C GLN A 150 -15.89 2.86 -8.75
N LEU A 151 -14.86 2.27 -8.13
CA LEU A 151 -13.98 1.34 -8.82
C LEU A 151 -14.73 0.06 -9.21
N LYS A 152 -15.64 -0.44 -8.36
CA LYS A 152 -16.53 -1.57 -8.70
C LYS A 152 -17.40 -1.26 -9.91
N ASP A 153 -18.00 -0.08 -9.95
CA ASP A 153 -18.85 0.35 -11.07
C ASP A 153 -18.04 0.47 -12.37
N LEU A 154 -16.82 1.01 -12.30
CA LEU A 154 -15.95 1.11 -13.49
C LEU A 154 -15.49 -0.27 -13.99
N ILE A 155 -15.17 -1.20 -13.07
CA ILE A 155 -14.82 -2.57 -13.43
C ILE A 155 -16.01 -3.24 -14.15
N SER A 156 -17.23 -3.11 -13.62
CA SER A 156 -18.41 -3.74 -14.23
C SER A 156 -18.77 -3.17 -15.61
N ILE A 157 -18.49 -1.89 -15.87
CA ILE A 157 -18.75 -1.25 -17.16
C ILE A 157 -17.69 -1.60 -18.20
N TYR A 158 -16.41 -1.57 -17.81
CA TYR A 158 -15.29 -1.53 -18.75
C TYR A 158 -14.45 -2.80 -18.81
N GLN A 159 -14.63 -3.76 -17.89
CA GLN A 159 -13.87 -5.02 -17.89
C GLN A 159 -14.77 -6.22 -18.19
N PRO A 160 -14.35 -7.11 -19.09
CA PRO A 160 -15.06 -8.36 -19.34
C PRO A 160 -14.96 -9.29 -18.14
N GLU A 161 -16.04 -10.04 -17.88
CA GLU A 161 -16.09 -11.03 -16.79
C GLU A 161 -14.92 -12.05 -16.89
N ASN A 162 -14.37 -12.44 -15.74
CA ASN A 162 -13.36 -13.49 -15.55
C ASN A 162 -11.89 -13.19 -15.94
N THR A 163 -11.48 -11.93 -16.05
CA THR A 163 -10.06 -11.59 -16.28
C THR A 163 -9.44 -10.90 -15.08
N ALA A 164 -8.64 -11.63 -14.29
CA ALA A 164 -7.90 -11.07 -13.16
C ALA A 164 -7.07 -9.85 -13.61
N SER A 165 -7.37 -8.69 -13.05
CA SER A 165 -6.80 -7.41 -13.50
C SER A 165 -6.22 -6.57 -12.37
N ALA A 166 -5.31 -5.65 -12.70
CA ALA A 166 -4.74 -4.74 -11.70
C ALA A 166 -5.81 -3.90 -10.96
N PRO A 167 -6.86 -3.35 -11.62
CA PRO A 167 -7.99 -2.74 -10.94
C PRO A 167 -8.68 -3.65 -9.91
N GLU A 168 -8.90 -4.93 -10.23
CA GLU A 168 -9.51 -5.88 -9.29
C GLU A 168 -8.61 -6.16 -8.09
N PHE A 169 -7.30 -6.31 -8.28
CA PHE A 169 -6.36 -6.47 -7.16
C PHE A 169 -6.33 -5.24 -6.26
N LEU A 170 -6.36 -4.03 -6.85
CA LEU A 170 -6.44 -2.80 -6.07
C LEU A 170 -7.76 -2.69 -5.33
N LEU A 171 -8.88 -3.06 -5.96
CA LEU A 171 -10.19 -3.11 -5.33
C LEU A 171 -10.19 -4.02 -4.10
N ASN A 172 -9.66 -5.23 -4.23
CA ASN A 172 -9.56 -6.19 -3.13
C ASN A 172 -8.67 -5.64 -2.01
N GLY A 173 -7.54 -5.03 -2.35
CA GLY A 173 -6.71 -4.33 -1.38
C GLY A 173 -7.48 -3.23 -0.65
N ALA A 174 -8.21 -2.37 -1.35
CA ALA A 174 -8.99 -1.30 -0.73
C ALA A 174 -10.11 -1.82 0.19
N VAL A 175 -10.74 -2.94 -0.14
CA VAL A 175 -11.72 -3.61 0.72
C VAL A 175 -11.05 -4.16 1.99
N ASP A 176 -9.92 -4.84 1.85
CA ASP A 176 -9.14 -5.35 2.99
C ASP A 176 -8.64 -4.20 3.88
N ALA A 177 -8.28 -3.06 3.29
CA ALA A 177 -7.93 -1.85 4.01
C ALA A 177 -9.10 -1.35 4.88
N ILE A 178 -10.31 -1.25 4.32
CA ILE A 178 -11.50 -0.85 5.06
C ILE A 178 -11.74 -1.78 6.26
N ASN A 179 -11.55 -3.09 6.07
CA ASN A 179 -11.68 -4.08 7.15
C ASN A 179 -10.62 -3.88 8.24
N LEU A 180 -9.36 -3.70 7.85
CA LEU A 180 -8.26 -3.39 8.76
C LEU A 180 -8.56 -2.12 9.59
N LEU A 181 -8.97 -1.04 8.91
CA LEU A 181 -9.29 0.24 9.56
C LEU A 181 -10.51 0.11 10.49
N ASN A 182 -11.51 -0.69 10.13
CA ASN A 182 -12.64 -1.02 10.99
C ASN A 182 -12.21 -1.70 12.29
N THR A 183 -11.38 -2.73 12.20
CA THR A 183 -10.86 -3.43 13.38
C THR A 183 -10.01 -2.49 14.24
N LEU A 184 -9.22 -1.62 13.60
CA LEU A 184 -8.38 -0.67 14.31
C LEU A 184 -9.21 0.35 15.12
N VAL A 185 -10.24 0.95 14.52
CA VAL A 185 -11.11 1.89 15.27
C VAL A 185 -11.90 1.21 16.38
N GLN A 186 -12.31 -0.06 16.19
CA GLN A 186 -12.96 -0.84 17.25
C GLN A 186 -12.02 -1.09 18.44
N LYS A 187 -10.75 -1.40 18.18
CA LYS A 187 -9.75 -1.57 19.26
C LYS A 187 -9.42 -0.24 19.94
N LEU A 188 -9.33 0.87 19.21
CA LEU A 188 -8.98 2.19 19.76
C LEU A 188 -10.01 2.78 20.73
N ILE A 189 -11.27 2.34 20.68
CA ILE A 189 -12.32 2.80 21.60
C ILE A 189 -12.44 1.94 22.87
N MET A 190 -11.66 0.86 22.98
CA MET A 190 -11.64 -0.01 24.15
C MET A 190 -10.73 0.57 25.24
N ASP A 191 -11.09 0.33 26.51
CA ASP A 191 -10.29 0.71 27.67
C ASP A 191 -10.04 -0.52 28.58
N PRO A 192 -8.78 -0.99 28.71
CA PRO A 192 -7.59 -0.52 27.99
C PRO A 192 -7.61 -0.91 26.50
N ILE A 193 -6.86 -0.19 25.67
CA ILE A 193 -6.67 -0.54 24.26
C ILE A 193 -6.01 -1.94 24.19
N PRO A 194 -6.62 -2.93 23.51
CA PRO A 194 -6.06 -4.28 23.41
C PRO A 194 -4.80 -4.31 22.54
N PRO A 195 -4.02 -5.41 22.59
CA PRO A 195 -2.89 -5.62 21.70
C PRO A 195 -3.21 -5.41 20.22
N ILE A 196 -2.36 -4.62 19.57
CA ILE A 196 -2.39 -4.36 18.13
C ILE A 196 -1.19 -5.08 17.52
N ARG A 197 -1.43 -6.32 17.08
CA ARG A 197 -0.42 -7.15 16.40
C ARG A 197 -0.79 -7.25 14.93
N LEU A 198 0.15 -6.89 14.06
CA LEU A 198 -0.07 -6.91 12.62
C LEU A 198 0.46 -8.21 12.03
N TYR A 199 -0.34 -8.88 11.20
CA TYR A 199 0.16 -9.90 10.29
C TYR A 199 0.03 -9.38 8.86
N SER A 200 1.16 -8.93 8.30
CA SER A 200 1.20 -8.34 6.96
C SER A 200 1.08 -9.40 5.86
N SER A 201 0.50 -9.01 4.72
CA SER A 201 0.43 -9.86 3.53
C SER A 201 1.82 -10.32 3.09
N LEU A 202 2.81 -9.42 3.18
CA LEU A 202 4.19 -9.74 2.85
C LEU A 202 4.76 -10.83 3.78
N ALA A 203 4.56 -10.72 5.10
CA ALA A 203 4.97 -11.78 6.04
C ALA A 203 4.32 -13.13 5.66
N ARG A 204 3.00 -13.12 5.41
CA ARG A 204 2.28 -14.32 4.97
C ARG A 204 2.85 -14.95 3.71
N LEU A 205 3.19 -14.15 2.70
CA LEU A 205 3.77 -14.66 1.46
C LEU A 205 5.18 -15.25 1.66
N LEU A 206 5.97 -14.66 2.55
CA LEU A 206 7.32 -15.10 2.89
C LEU A 206 7.30 -16.40 3.71
N ASP A 207 6.52 -16.43 4.80
CA ASP A 207 6.42 -17.58 5.71
C ASP A 207 6.02 -18.87 4.98
N ASN A 208 5.14 -18.73 3.98
CA ASN A 208 4.63 -19.85 3.20
C ASN A 208 5.43 -20.13 1.91
N LYS A 209 6.51 -19.38 1.66
CA LYS A 209 7.34 -19.47 0.45
C LYS A 209 6.56 -19.34 -0.87
N TYR A 210 5.43 -18.61 -0.85
CA TYR A 210 4.53 -18.51 -2.01
C TYR A 210 5.15 -17.72 -3.17
N ILE A 211 6.00 -16.73 -2.87
CA ILE A 211 6.65 -15.93 -3.92
C ILE A 211 7.67 -16.76 -4.71
N VAL A 212 8.38 -17.65 -4.02
CA VAL A 212 9.32 -18.60 -4.66
C VAL A 212 8.58 -19.52 -5.63
N GLN A 213 7.40 -19.99 -5.22
CA GLN A 213 6.59 -20.95 -5.97
C GLN A 213 5.80 -20.33 -7.13
N ASP A 214 5.28 -19.11 -6.97
CA ASP A 214 4.44 -18.43 -7.98
C ASP A 214 4.79 -16.95 -8.08
N ALA A 215 5.40 -16.55 -9.20
CA ALA A 215 5.77 -15.16 -9.48
C ALA A 215 4.57 -14.20 -9.47
N ARG A 216 3.37 -14.69 -9.82
CA ARG A 216 2.13 -13.90 -9.84
C ARG A 216 1.74 -13.38 -8.45
N CYS A 217 2.32 -13.95 -7.38
CA CYS A 217 2.19 -13.39 -6.03
C CYS A 217 2.73 -11.96 -5.95
N LEU A 218 3.77 -11.61 -6.71
CA LEU A 218 4.31 -10.26 -6.74
C LEU A 218 3.37 -9.28 -7.43
N ASP A 219 2.70 -9.69 -8.52
CA ASP A 219 1.68 -8.87 -9.18
C ASP A 219 0.50 -8.61 -8.25
N ARG A 220 0.01 -9.65 -7.58
CA ARG A 220 -1.06 -9.53 -6.56
C ARG A 220 -0.65 -8.62 -5.41
N LEU A 221 0.57 -8.78 -4.90
CA LEU A 221 1.09 -7.96 -3.81
C LEU A 221 1.22 -6.49 -4.24
N GLY A 222 1.87 -6.22 -5.37
CA GLY A 222 2.08 -4.88 -5.89
C GLY A 222 0.77 -4.17 -6.26
N CYS A 223 -0.11 -4.84 -7.00
CA CYS A 223 -1.37 -4.24 -7.45
C CYS A 223 -2.40 -4.06 -6.34
N SER A 224 -2.36 -4.87 -5.27
CA SER A 224 -3.17 -4.65 -4.07
C SER A 224 -2.56 -3.67 -3.07
N MET A 225 -1.44 -3.02 -3.42
CA MET A 225 -0.68 -2.12 -2.53
C MET A 225 -0.22 -2.79 -1.24
N GLY A 226 0.05 -4.10 -1.27
CA GLY A 226 0.56 -4.84 -0.12
C GLY A 226 -0.45 -5.13 0.99
N ILE A 227 -1.69 -4.66 0.84
CA ILE A 227 -2.67 -4.71 1.92
C ILE A 227 -3.58 -5.93 1.85
N SER A 228 -3.70 -6.59 0.69
CA SER A 228 -4.63 -7.72 0.58
C SER A 228 -4.18 -8.88 1.45
N GLY A 229 -5.03 -9.28 2.39
CA GLY A 229 -4.71 -10.25 3.45
C GLY A 229 -3.88 -9.73 4.63
N THR A 230 -3.53 -8.44 4.66
CA THR A 230 -2.97 -7.79 5.86
C THR A 230 -4.07 -7.59 6.89
N ARG A 231 -3.85 -8.06 8.12
CA ARG A 231 -4.87 -8.02 9.19
C ARG A 231 -4.25 -7.87 10.57
N LEU A 232 -5.07 -7.42 11.52
CA LEU A 232 -4.73 -7.53 12.93
C LEU A 232 -4.97 -8.96 13.40
N VAL A 233 -4.08 -9.46 14.24
CA VAL A 233 -4.21 -10.75 14.93
C VAL A 233 -4.38 -10.51 16.43
N ASP A 234 -5.07 -11.44 17.09
CA ASP A 234 -5.30 -11.39 18.54
C ASP A 234 -4.09 -11.85 19.36
#